data_AF-A0A542ED44-F1
#
_entry.id   AF-A0A542ED44-F1
#
_cell.length_a   1.000
_cell.length_b   1.000
_cell.length_c   1.000
_cell.angle_alpha   90.00
_cell.angle_beta   90.00
_cell.angle_gamma   90.00
#
_symmetry.space_group_name_H-M   'P 1'
#
loop_
_entity.id
_entity.type
_entity.pdbx_description
1 polymer ?
#
loop_
_entity_poly.entity_id
_entity_poly.type
_entity_poly.pdbx_seq_one_letter_code
_entity_poly.pdbx_strand_id
1 'polypeptide(L)' 'MNELRLRTVLEPAGPAGAIVLTDEQVEQLGAGKRAPIRVTIGEVTRPLRLARMGGRNAA' A
#
# COMPACT_ATOMS: atom_id res chain seq x y z
N MET A 1 -7.88 12.08 9.11
CA MET A 1 -6.83 11.07 8.87
C MET A 1 -7.54 9.85 8.31
N ASN A 2 -7.29 9.48 7.06
CA ASN A 2 -7.99 8.36 6.43
C ASN A 2 -7.23 7.07 6.71
N GLU A 3 -7.96 5.97 6.96
CA GLU A 3 -7.41 4.64 7.21
C GLU A 3 -8.07 3.63 6.27
N LEU A 4 -7.27 2.73 5.72
CA LEU A 4 -7.73 1.58 4.94
C LEU A 4 -7.36 0.29 5.70
N ARG A 5 -8.37 -0.49 6.07
CA ARG A 5 -8.19 -1.82 6.69
C ARG A 5 -8.62 -2.89 5.69
N LEU A 6 -7.73 -3.82 5.40
CA LEU A 6 -7.98 -4.89 4.45
C LEU A 6 -7.29 -6.19 4.88
N ARG A 7 -7.82 -7.30 4.39
CA ARG A 7 -7.17 -8.61 4.43
C ARG A 7 -6.88 -9.01 3.00
N THR A 8 -5.62 -9.23 2.69
CA THR A 8 -5.18 -9.58 1.33
C THR A 8 -3.98 -10.52 1.39
N VAL A 9 -3.56 -10.99 0.23
CA VAL A 9 -2.33 -11.78 0.04
C VAL A 9 -1.18 -10.84 -0.27
N LEU A 10 -0.02 -11.10 0.33
CA LEU A 10 1.23 -10.45 -0.05
C LEU A 10 1.72 -11.08 -1.35
N GLU A 11 1.71 -10.31 -2.43
CA GLU A 11 2.08 -10.81 -3.76
C GLU A 11 3.61 -10.88 -3.91
N PRO A 12 4.15 -11.91 -4.60
CA PRO A 12 5.55 -11.92 -4.98
C PRO A 12 5.89 -10.73 -5.88
N ALA A 13 6.79 -9.86 -5.42
CA ALA A 13 7.27 -8.69 -6.16
C ALA A 13 8.76 -8.47 -5.89
N GLY A 14 9.58 -8.97 -6.82
CA GLY A 14 11.04 -8.95 -6.64
C GLY A 14 11.47 -9.64 -5.34
N PRO A 15 12.51 -9.12 -4.66
CA PRO A 15 13.02 -9.73 -3.42
C PRO A 15 12.19 -9.42 -2.17
N ALA A 16 11.20 -8.52 -2.24
CA ALA A 16 10.54 -7.95 -1.06
C ALA A 16 9.03 -8.26 -0.93
N GLY A 17 8.35 -8.64 -2.01
CA GLY A 17 6.89 -8.76 -2.02
C GLY A 17 6.18 -7.40 -2.09
N ALA A 18 4.87 -7.39 -2.33
CA ALA A 18 4.08 -6.16 -2.39
C ALA A 18 2.62 -6.37 -1.99
N ILE A 19 2.03 -5.38 -1.33
CA ILE A 19 0.57 -5.28 -1.18
C ILE A 19 0.07 -4.45 -2.37
N VAL A 20 -0.68 -5.08 -3.27
CA VAL A 20 -1.23 -4.39 -4.44
C VAL A 20 -2.57 -3.76 -4.08
N LEU A 21 -2.69 -2.46 -4.30
CA LEU A 21 -3.90 -1.69 -4.04
C LEU A 21 -4.60 -1.31 -5.35
N THR A 22 -5.93 -1.32 -5.33
CA THR A 22 -6.74 -0.78 -6.42
C THR A 22 -6.65 0.75 -6.45
N ASP A 23 -7.01 1.37 -7.57
CA ASP A 23 -7.07 2.84 -7.65
C ASP A 23 -8.08 3.41 -6.64
N GLU A 24 -9.22 2.77 -6.45
CA GLU A 24 -10.24 3.15 -5.46
C GLU A 24 -9.69 3.10 -4.01
N GLN A 25 -8.91 2.07 -3.67
CA GLN A 25 -8.27 1.97 -2.36
C GLN A 25 -7.22 3.07 -2.14
N VAL A 26 -6.49 3.47 -3.19
CA VAL A 26 -5.56 4.59 -3.14
C VAL A 26 -6.32 5.92 -2.98
N GLU A 27 -7.46 6.07 -3.63
CA GLU A 27 -8.34 7.24 -3.46
C GLU A 27 -8.90 7.34 -2.04
N GLN A 28 -9.27 6.22 -1.41
CA GLN A 28 -9.72 6.19 -0.01
C GLN A 28 -8.65 6.71 0.96
N LEU A 29 -7.36 6.48 0.66
CA LEU A 29 -6.24 7.05 1.43
C LEU A 29 -6.10 8.57 1.23
N GLY A 30 -6.72 9.14 0.19
CA GLY A 30 -6.88 10.58 -0.01
C GLY A 30 -5.59 11.35 -0.31
N ALA A 31 -4.46 10.66 -0.53
CA ALA A 31 -3.14 11.27 -0.53
C ALA A 31 -2.40 11.18 -1.88
N GLY A 32 -3.04 10.64 -2.91
CA GLY A 32 -2.49 10.52 -4.26
C GLY A 32 -1.50 9.36 -4.45
N LYS A 33 -1.06 9.16 -5.69
CA LYS A 33 -0.39 7.92 -6.16
C LYS A 33 1.02 7.65 -5.62
N ARG A 34 1.62 8.59 -4.86
CA ARG A 34 2.96 8.45 -4.25
C ARG A 34 3.02 8.97 -2.81
N ALA A 35 1.87 8.94 -2.14
CA ALA A 35 1.74 9.45 -0.79
C ALA A 35 2.65 8.75 0.21
N PRO A 36 3.16 9.46 1.23
CA PRO A 36 3.64 8.82 2.45
C PRO A 36 2.48 8.15 3.17
N ILE A 37 2.69 6.90 3.59
CA ILE A 37 1.72 6.09 4.33
C ILE A 37 2.39 5.44 5.53
N ARG A 38 1.59 4.99 6.50
CA ARG A 38 2.04 4.06 7.53
C ARG A 38 1.33 2.74 7.31
N VAL A 39 2.08 1.66 7.27
CA VAL A 39 1.54 0.31 7.13
C VAL A 39 1.78 -0.44 8.42
N THR A 40 0.75 -1.12 8.89
CA THR A 40 0.82 -2.00 10.06
C THR A 40 0.54 -3.42 9.61
N ILE A 41 1.48 -4.34 9.88
CA ILE A 41 1.33 -5.78 9.64
C ILE A 41 1.54 -6.49 10.98
N GLY A 42 0.49 -7.16 11.46
CA GLY A 42 0.46 -7.65 12.84
C GLY A 42 0.65 -6.49 13.82
N GLU A 43 1.67 -6.56 14.66
CA GLU A 43 2.02 -5.49 15.62
C GLU A 43 3.08 -4.52 15.08
N VAL A 44 3.60 -4.75 13.88
CA VAL A 44 4.71 -3.97 13.32
C VAL A 44 4.17 -2.85 12.43
N THR A 45 4.36 -1.61 12.86
CA THR A 45 4.10 -0.42 12.02
C THR A 45 5.40 0.13 11.43
N ARG A 46 5.40 0.43 10.12
CA ARG A 46 6.52 1.08 9.43
C ARG A 46 6.02 2.20 8.50
N PRO A 47 6.76 3.32 8.39
CA PRO A 47 6.48 4.33 7.38
C PRO A 47 6.93 3.82 6.00
N LEU A 48 6.06 3.96 5.01
CA LEU A 48 6.30 3.58 3.62
C LEU A 48 5.80 4.70 2.69
N ARG A 49 5.96 4.51 1.39
CA ARG A 49 5.34 5.35 0.36
C ARG A 49 4.61 4.48 -0.63
N LEU A 50 3.46 4.94 -1.10
CA LEU A 50 2.83 4.33 -2.26
C LEU A 50 3.78 4.42 -3.45
N ALA A 51 3.99 3.28 -4.10
CA ALA A 51 4.80 3.17 -5.31
C ALA A 51 3.89 2.85 -6.51
N ARG A 52 4.34 3.23 -7.71
CA ARG A 52 3.71 2.81 -8.96
C ARG A 52 4.70 1.96 -9.74
N MET A 53 4.49 0.64 -9.71
CA MET A 53 5.37 -0.35 -10.35
C MET A 53 4.64 -1.03 -11.49
N GLY A 54 5.08 -0.80 -12.73
CA GLY A 54 4.47 -1.41 -13.92
C GLY A 54 2.96 -1.12 -14.06
N GLY A 55 2.53 0.09 -13.68
CA GLY A 55 1.11 0.50 -13.74
C GLY A 55 0.26 0.15 -12.51
N ARG A 56 0.78 -0.66 -11.58
CA ARG A 56 0.08 -1.08 -10.34
C ARG A 56 0.47 -0.18 -9.16
N ASN A 57 -0.48 0.04 -8.24
CA ASN A 57 -0.20 0.71 -6.97
C ASN A 57 0.27 -0.33 -5.95
N ALA A 58 1.42 -0.10 -5.33
CA ALA A 58 2.04 -1.03 -4.39
C ALA A 58 2.45 -0.30 -3.10
N ALA A 59 2.28 -0.98 -1.98
CA ALA A 59 2.83 -0.61 -0.67
C ALA A 59 3.84 -1.67 -0.21
#